data_AF-A9WJY1-F1
#
_entry.id   AF-A9WJY1-F1
#
_cell.length_a   1.000
_cell.length_b   1.000
_cell.length_c   1.000
_cell.angle_alpha   90.00
_cell.angle_beta   90.00
_cell.angle_gamma   90.00
#
_symmetry.space_group_name_H-M   'P 1'
#
loop_
_entity.id
_entity.type
_entity.pdbx_description
1 polymer ?
#
loop_
_entity_poly.entity_id
_entity_poly.type
_entity_poly.pdbx_seq_one_letter_code
_entity_poly.pdbx_strand_id
1 'polypeptide(L)'
;MVYSAMKRSVWAKQQGLTYKTAWRLWNEGKLPVPAEQLPNGTIIYYPPNAAQSGGAALDPRVASAEHAQDLGRQFARLVECAVQRTQTIVEVVKDIGYCRNGHRAGLIWLLCHSTAQTIVVEHRDRLTRFGFADIEAAMTAQGRSIVVI
;
A
#
# COMPACT_ATOMS: atom_id res chain seq x y z
N MET A 1 2.64 -13.30 4.95
CA MET A 1 1.72 -12.34 5.61
C MET A 1 2.61 -11.34 6.36
N VAL A 2 2.58 -10.06 5.98
CA VAL A 2 3.42 -9.03 6.62
C VAL A 2 2.64 -8.48 7.82
N TYR A 3 3.22 -8.57 9.00
CA TYR A 3 2.62 -8.09 10.24
C TYR A 3 3.28 -6.78 10.68
N SER A 4 2.48 -5.83 11.15
CA SER A 4 3.00 -4.64 11.83
C SER A 4 3.10 -4.90 13.32
N ALA A 5 4.27 -4.69 13.91
CA ALA A 5 4.46 -4.79 15.36
C ALA A 5 3.93 -3.54 16.06
N MET A 6 3.07 -3.69 17.07
CA MET A 6 2.55 -2.55 17.82
C MET A 6 2.31 -2.84 19.31
N LYS A 7 2.32 -1.77 20.11
CA LYS A 7 2.04 -1.83 21.56
C LYS A 7 0.55 -2.06 21.82
N ARG A 8 0.23 -2.74 22.94
CA ARG A 8 -1.14 -2.98 23.42
C ARG A 8 -2.06 -1.76 23.36
N SER A 9 -1.60 -0.61 23.82
CA SER A 9 -2.41 0.62 23.89
C SER A 9 -2.80 1.12 22.49
N VAL A 10 -1.90 0.99 21.52
CA VAL A 10 -2.13 1.37 20.12
C VAL A 10 -3.14 0.41 19.50
N TRP A 11 -2.91 -0.90 19.65
CA TRP A 11 -3.81 -1.92 19.12
C TRP A 11 -5.22 -1.79 19.70
N ALA A 12 -5.35 -1.63 21.02
CA ALA A 12 -6.64 -1.46 21.68
C ALA A 12 -7.41 -0.26 21.11
N LYS A 13 -6.74 0.88 20.96
CA LYS A 13 -7.35 2.09 20.39
C LYS A 13 -7.81 1.88 18.94
N GLN A 14 -7.03 1.19 18.12
CA GLN A 14 -7.40 0.89 16.73
C GLN A 14 -8.63 -0.01 16.62
N GLN A 15 -8.80 -0.94 17.55
CA GLN A 15 -9.95 -1.85 17.59
C GLN A 15 -11.17 -1.25 18.33
N GLY A 16 -11.11 0.02 18.76
CA GLY A 16 -12.16 0.64 19.57
C GLY A 16 -12.32 0.02 20.96
N LEU A 17 -11.29 -0.68 21.45
CA LEU A 17 -11.29 -1.38 22.74
C LEU A 17 -10.63 -0.52 23.82
N THR A 18 -11.11 -0.68 25.05
CA THR A 18 -10.37 -0.15 26.20
C THR A 18 -9.11 -0.96 26.45
N TYR A 19 -8.11 -0.32 27.06
CA TYR A 19 -6.88 -1.00 27.48
C TYR A 19 -7.15 -2.22 28.37
N LYS A 20 -8.11 -2.11 29.29
CA LYS A 20 -8.50 -3.19 30.21
C LYS A 20 -9.11 -4.38 29.45
N THR A 21 -9.92 -4.11 28.43
CA THR A 21 -10.49 -5.15 27.56
C THR A 21 -9.38 -5.89 26.79
N ALA A 22 -8.42 -5.16 26.20
CA ALA A 22 -7.31 -5.78 25.49
C ALA A 22 -6.41 -6.64 26.40
N TRP A 23 -6.19 -6.19 27.64
CA TRP A 23 -5.44 -6.97 28.65
C TRP A 23 -6.18 -8.25 29.05
N ARG A 24 -7.49 -8.15 29.25
CA ARG A 24 -8.33 -9.31 29.55
C ARG A 24 -8.30 -10.36 28.43
N LEU A 25 -8.39 -9.93 27.17
CA LEU A 25 -8.31 -10.85 26.02
C LEU A 25 -6.98 -11.59 25.94
N TRP A 26 -5.87 -10.92 26.25
CA TRP A 26 -4.56 -11.57 26.35
C TRP A 26 -4.54 -12.64 27.43
N ASN A 27 -4.96 -12.29 28.66
CA ASN A 27 -4.96 -13.25 29.77
C ASN A 27 -5.88 -14.44 29.55
N GLU A 28 -6.99 -14.25 28.83
CA GLU A 28 -7.92 -15.33 28.47
C GLU A 28 -7.45 -16.14 27.25
N GLY A 29 -6.35 -15.76 26.58
CA GLY A 29 -5.88 -16.42 25.36
C GLY A 29 -6.81 -16.24 24.16
N LYS A 30 -7.71 -15.25 24.19
CA LYS A 30 -8.75 -15.01 23.18
C LYS A 30 -8.40 -13.89 22.21
N LEU A 31 -7.11 -13.66 21.98
CA LEU A 31 -6.72 -12.61 21.05
C LEU A 31 -7.02 -13.03 19.61
N PRO A 32 -7.62 -12.12 18.81
CA PRO A 32 -7.88 -12.39 17.40
C PRO A 32 -6.64 -12.23 16.52
N VAL A 33 -5.49 -11.86 17.11
CA VAL A 33 -4.23 -11.61 16.40
C VAL A 33 -3.06 -12.29 17.12
N PRO A 34 -2.00 -12.67 16.39
CA PRO A 34 -0.77 -13.10 17.03
C PRO A 34 -0.19 -11.99 17.92
N ALA A 35 0.35 -12.38 19.07
CA ALA A 35 1.01 -11.49 20.01
C ALA A 35 2.07 -12.25 20.79
N GLU A 36 3.14 -11.56 21.19
CA GLU A 36 4.20 -12.12 22.04
C GLU A 36 4.41 -11.23 23.27
N GLN A 37 4.80 -11.84 24.39
CA GLN A 37 5.20 -11.13 25.59
C GLN A 37 6.72 -11.13 25.70
N LEU A 38 7.31 -9.94 25.72
CA LEU A 38 8.74 -9.75 25.94
C LEU A 38 9.11 -10.07 27.40
N PRO A 39 10.39 -10.37 27.69
CA PRO A 39 10.85 -10.66 29.05
C PRO A 39 10.56 -9.55 30.07
N ASN A 40 10.41 -8.30 29.62
CA ASN A 40 10.06 -7.15 30.45
C ASN A 40 8.55 -7.01 30.72
N GLY A 41 7.73 -7.96 30.26
CA GLY A 41 6.26 -7.95 30.42
C GLY A 41 5.50 -7.12 29.38
N THR A 42 6.19 -6.50 28.42
CA THR A 42 5.53 -5.77 27.32
C THR A 42 4.95 -6.76 26.32
N ILE A 43 3.69 -6.55 25.96
CA ILE A 43 3.01 -7.37 24.95
C ILE A 43 3.06 -6.64 23.61
N ILE A 44 3.61 -7.30 22.61
CA ILE A 44 3.68 -6.85 21.22
C ILE A 44 2.63 -7.59 20.41
N TYR A 45 1.81 -6.84 19.70
CA TYR A 45 0.72 -7.35 18.86
C TYR A 45 1.16 -7.29 17.41
N TYR A 46 0.81 -8.34 16.66
CA TYR A 46 1.10 -8.49 15.24
C TYR A 46 -0.22 -8.61 14.48
N PRO A 47 -1.06 -7.56 14.43
CA PRO A 47 -2.18 -7.58 13.51
C PRO A 47 -1.65 -7.77 12.08
N PRO A 48 -2.37 -8.52 11.23
CA PRO A 48 -2.17 -8.40 9.79
C PRO A 48 -2.24 -6.91 9.46
N ASN A 49 -1.38 -6.41 8.57
CA ASN A 49 -1.50 -5.04 8.12
C ASN A 49 -2.96 -4.79 7.73
N ALA A 50 -3.66 -3.98 8.51
CA ALA A 50 -4.99 -3.56 8.15
C ALA A 50 -4.81 -2.94 6.77
N ALA A 51 -5.49 -3.50 5.76
CA ALA A 51 -5.63 -2.83 4.49
C ALA A 51 -6.19 -1.45 4.83
N GLN A 52 -5.31 -0.45 4.88
CA GLN A 52 -5.70 0.94 5.13
C GLN A 52 -6.78 1.22 4.10
N SER A 53 -7.96 1.63 4.57
CA SER A 53 -9.17 1.77 3.78
C SER A 53 -8.89 2.35 2.38
N GLY A 54 -8.70 1.44 1.43
CA GLY A 54 -8.90 1.52 -0.01
C GLY A 54 -8.51 2.78 -0.77
N GLY A 55 -7.32 3.33 -0.55
CA GLY A 55 -6.81 4.41 -1.40
C GLY A 55 -6.24 3.91 -2.74
N ALA A 56 -6.52 4.62 -3.84
CA ALA A 56 -5.80 4.48 -5.10
C ALA A 56 -4.65 5.48 -5.18
N ALA A 57 -3.45 4.99 -5.51
CA ALA A 57 -2.35 5.82 -5.98
C ALA A 57 -2.34 5.83 -7.50
N LEU A 58 -2.19 7.01 -8.10
CA LEU A 58 -2.10 7.16 -9.55
C LEU A 58 -0.62 7.34 -9.93
N ASP A 59 -0.11 6.50 -10.84
CA ASP A 59 1.27 6.57 -11.36
C ASP A 59 1.28 6.90 -12.86
N PRO A 60 0.95 8.14 -13.27
CA PRO A 60 1.15 8.56 -14.66
C PRO A 60 2.66 8.62 -14.96
N ARG A 61 3.05 7.95 -16.05
CA ARG A 61 4.44 7.84 -16.51
C ARG A 61 4.58 7.96 -18.02
N VAL A 62 5.63 8.68 -18.41
CA VAL A 62 6.12 8.79 -19.80
C VAL A 62 7.60 8.44 -19.90
N ALA A 63 8.01 7.93 -21.05
CA ALA A 63 9.37 7.40 -21.25
C ALA A 63 10.44 8.50 -21.40
N SER A 64 10.07 9.69 -21.88
CA SER A 64 10.97 10.82 -22.08
C SER A 64 10.27 12.14 -21.75
N ALA A 65 11.06 13.18 -21.46
CA ALA A 65 10.55 14.52 -21.18
C ALA A 65 9.82 15.15 -22.39
N GLU A 66 10.17 14.73 -23.62
CA GLU A 66 9.49 15.16 -24.86
C GLU A 66 8.00 14.78 -24.87
N HIS A 67 7.62 13.73 -24.12
CA HIS A 67 6.24 13.30 -23.96
C HIS A 67 5.59 13.80 -22.66
N ALA A 68 6.21 14.74 -21.94
CA ALA A 68 5.67 15.22 -20.65
C ALA A 68 4.25 15.80 -20.76
N GLN A 69 3.89 16.36 -21.92
CA GLN A 69 2.54 16.85 -22.19
C GLN A 69 1.46 15.75 -22.12
N ASP A 70 1.83 14.50 -22.37
CA ASP A 70 0.90 13.36 -22.36
C ASP A 70 0.56 12.92 -20.92
N LEU A 71 1.37 13.28 -19.92
CA LEU A 71 1.12 12.96 -18.50
C LEU A 71 -0.22 13.51 -18.02
N GLY A 72 -0.63 14.70 -18.48
CA GLY A 72 -1.91 15.28 -18.08
C GLY A 72 -3.10 14.47 -18.61
N ARG A 73 -3.02 14.03 -19.87
CA ARG A 73 -4.05 13.18 -20.49
C ARG A 73 -4.11 11.81 -19.84
N GLN A 74 -2.96 11.23 -19.54
CA GLN A 74 -2.86 9.96 -18.83
C GLN A 74 -3.45 10.08 -17.42
N PHE A 75 -3.07 11.13 -16.67
CA PHE A 75 -3.62 11.39 -15.34
C PHE A 75 -5.15 11.46 -15.35
N ALA A 76 -5.76 12.15 -16.31
CA ALA A 76 -7.22 12.21 -16.43
C ALA A 76 -7.86 10.82 -16.56
N ARG A 77 -7.29 9.94 -17.40
CA ARG A 77 -7.77 8.55 -17.54
C ARG A 77 -7.61 7.74 -16.25
N LEU A 78 -6.49 7.93 -15.54
CA LEU A 78 -6.26 7.28 -14.24
C LEU A 78 -7.29 7.73 -13.19
N VAL A 79 -7.62 9.02 -13.16
CA VAL A 79 -8.66 9.58 -12.29
C VAL A 79 -10.02 8.99 -12.63
N GLU A 80 -10.39 8.94 -13.91
CA GLU A 80 -11.66 8.34 -14.36
C GLU A 80 -11.80 6.90 -13.89
N CYS A 81 -10.74 6.08 -14.05
CA CYS A 81 -10.76 4.69 -13.56
C CYS A 81 -10.90 4.60 -12.03
N ALA A 82 -10.20 5.46 -11.28
CA ALA A 82 -10.32 5.46 -9.82
C ALA A 82 -11.74 5.83 -9.37
N VAL A 83 -12.34 6.84 -10.00
CA VAL A 83 -13.72 7.28 -9.75
C VAL A 83 -14.72 6.18 -10.09
N GLN A 84 -14.59 5.52 -11.24
CA GLN A 84 -15.45 4.40 -11.65
C GLN A 84 -15.39 3.23 -10.67
N ARG A 85 -14.25 3.01 -10.01
CA ARG A 85 -14.05 1.97 -9.00
C ARG A 85 -14.41 2.43 -7.58
N THR A 86 -14.93 3.66 -7.42
CA THR A 86 -15.26 4.25 -6.11
C THR A 86 -14.06 4.28 -5.16
N GLN A 87 -12.85 4.46 -5.72
CA GLN A 87 -11.61 4.52 -4.95
C GLN A 87 -11.25 5.97 -4.64
N THR A 88 -10.91 6.25 -3.37
CA THR A 88 -10.38 7.56 -2.98
C THR A 88 -8.95 7.68 -3.47
N ILE A 89 -8.63 8.76 -4.18
CA ILE A 89 -7.24 9.03 -4.60
C ILE A 89 -6.48 9.52 -3.37
N VAL A 90 -5.45 8.76 -2.95
CA VAL A 90 -4.64 9.10 -1.77
C VAL A 90 -3.29 9.68 -2.14
N GLU A 91 -2.77 9.33 -3.31
CA GLU A 91 -1.44 9.75 -3.75
C GLU A 91 -1.40 9.88 -5.28
N VAL A 92 -0.60 10.82 -5.78
CA VAL A 92 -0.31 10.95 -7.20
C VAL A 92 1.19 11.09 -7.38
N VAL A 93 1.78 10.15 -8.09
CA VAL A 93 3.22 10.08 -8.31
C VAL A 93 3.50 10.17 -9.79
N LYS A 94 4.27 11.18 -10.21
CA LYS A 94 4.57 11.42 -11.63
C LYS A 94 6.00 11.03 -11.89
N ASP A 95 6.21 10.12 -12.83
CA ASP A 95 7.55 9.70 -13.23
C ASP A 95 7.81 10.04 -14.70
N ILE A 96 9.01 10.55 -14.99
CA ILE A 96 9.51 10.81 -16.34
C ILE A 96 10.81 10.04 -16.52
N GLY A 97 10.87 9.20 -17.55
CA GLY A 97 12.07 8.46 -17.91
C GLY A 97 11.83 6.99 -18.18
N TYR A 98 12.81 6.35 -18.83
CA TYR A 98 12.78 4.92 -19.08
C TYR A 98 12.99 4.12 -17.79
N CYS A 99 12.33 2.95 -17.74
CA CYS A 99 12.55 1.91 -16.74
C CYS A 99 14.03 1.55 -16.47
N ARG A 100 14.93 1.79 -17.43
CA ARG A 100 16.37 1.48 -17.37
C ARG A 100 17.20 2.58 -16.70
N ASN A 101 16.74 3.83 -16.68
CA ASN A 101 17.57 4.97 -16.29
C ASN A 101 17.50 5.31 -14.80
N GLY A 102 17.07 4.38 -13.94
CA GLY A 102 17.19 4.49 -12.47
C GLY A 102 16.27 5.52 -11.78
N HIS A 103 15.62 6.41 -12.51
CA HIS A 103 14.70 7.40 -11.93
C HIS A 103 13.30 6.79 -11.79
N ARG A 104 13.17 5.81 -10.89
CA ARG A 104 11.88 5.25 -10.44
C ARG A 104 11.57 5.70 -9.01
N ALA A 105 12.00 6.90 -8.64
CA ALA A 105 11.85 7.39 -7.27
C ALA A 105 10.39 7.33 -6.82
N GLY A 106 9.47 7.65 -7.74
CA GLY A 106 8.04 7.54 -7.51
C GLY A 106 7.54 6.12 -7.24
N LEU A 107 7.76 5.19 -8.17
CA LEU A 107 7.34 3.80 -7.97
C LEU A 107 8.00 3.15 -6.75
N ILE A 108 9.30 3.35 -6.56
CA ILE A 108 10.01 2.82 -5.40
C ILE A 108 9.37 3.37 -4.12
N TRP A 109 9.06 4.67 -4.09
CA TRP A 109 8.36 5.27 -2.97
C TRP A 109 6.98 4.63 -2.75
N LEU A 110 6.18 4.39 -3.79
CA LEU A 110 4.87 3.71 -3.67
C LEU A 110 4.96 2.26 -3.20
N LEU A 111 6.03 1.56 -3.57
CA LEU A 111 6.26 0.19 -3.12
C LEU A 111 6.74 0.15 -1.66
N CYS A 112 7.57 1.10 -1.25
CA CYS A 112 8.06 1.23 0.14
C CYS A 112 6.97 1.73 1.11
N HIS A 113 6.08 2.61 0.66
CA HIS A 113 5.03 3.19 1.49
C HIS A 113 3.69 2.51 1.17
N SER A 114 3.15 1.75 2.12
CA SER A 114 1.86 1.07 1.99
C SER A 114 0.66 2.02 2.21
N THR A 115 0.76 3.27 1.74
CA THR A 115 -0.27 4.31 1.90
C THR A 115 -1.46 4.06 0.98
N ALA A 116 -1.22 3.49 -0.20
CA ALA A 116 -2.25 3.14 -1.18
C ALA A 116 -2.45 1.62 -1.28
N GLN A 117 -3.70 1.18 -1.25
CA GLN A 117 -4.05 -0.23 -1.43
C GLN A 117 -3.99 -0.64 -2.91
N THR A 118 -4.37 0.27 -3.81
CA THR A 118 -4.34 0.04 -5.25
C THR A 118 -3.37 1.02 -5.91
N ILE A 119 -2.52 0.55 -6.82
CA ILE A 119 -1.79 1.42 -7.73
C ILE A 119 -2.43 1.32 -9.11
N VAL A 120 -2.85 2.45 -9.67
CA VAL A 120 -3.48 2.54 -10.99
C VAL A 120 -2.46 3.05 -11.99
N VAL A 121 -2.23 2.29 -13.06
CA VAL A 121 -1.29 2.56 -14.13
C VAL A 121 -1.97 2.39 -15.48
N GLU A 122 -1.53 3.11 -16.50
CA GLU A 122 -2.16 3.00 -17.83
C GLU A 122 -1.72 1.74 -18.57
N HIS A 123 -0.45 1.33 -18.47
CA HIS A 123 0.03 0.14 -19.16
C HIS A 123 1.07 -0.61 -18.33
N ARG A 124 1.01 -1.95 -18.41
CA ARG A 124 1.98 -2.86 -17.78
C ARG A 124 3.43 -2.49 -18.12
N ASP A 125 3.71 -2.25 -19.40
CA ASP A 125 5.06 -1.96 -19.89
C ASP A 125 5.58 -0.58 -19.45
N ARG A 126 4.67 0.33 -19.07
CA ARG A 126 5.05 1.63 -18.49
C ARG A 126 5.45 1.48 -17.02
N LEU A 127 4.79 0.59 -16.28
CA LEU A 127 5.18 0.28 -14.91
C LEU A 127 6.56 -0.41 -14.88
N THR A 128 6.73 -1.46 -15.68
CA THR A 128 8.02 -2.12 -15.87
C THR A 128 8.06 -2.93 -17.16
N ARG A 129 9.17 -2.86 -17.91
CA ARG A 129 9.39 -3.75 -19.08
C ARG A 129 9.57 -5.22 -18.69
N PHE A 130 10.11 -5.48 -17.49
CA PHE A 130 10.38 -6.82 -16.97
C PHE A 130 10.03 -6.89 -15.48
N GLY A 131 9.67 -8.07 -14.98
CA GLY A 131 9.41 -8.28 -13.55
C GLY A 131 8.06 -7.74 -13.05
N PHE A 132 7.10 -7.46 -13.95
CA PHE A 132 5.75 -7.05 -13.54
C PHE A 132 5.10 -8.12 -12.65
N ALA A 133 5.25 -9.40 -13.00
CA ALA A 133 4.70 -10.51 -12.23
C ALA A 133 5.30 -10.56 -10.81
N ASP A 134 6.59 -10.24 -10.66
CA ASP A 134 7.25 -10.21 -9.35
C ASP A 134 6.72 -9.04 -8.49
N ILE A 135 6.53 -7.86 -9.09
CA ILE A 135 5.95 -6.69 -8.41
C ILE A 135 4.49 -6.97 -8.02
N GLU A 136 3.71 -7.52 -8.93
CA GLU A 136 2.31 -7.89 -8.69
C GLU A 136 2.19 -8.93 -7.57
N ALA A 137 3.04 -9.97 -7.58
CA ALA A 137 3.08 -10.97 -6.52
C ALA A 137 3.49 -10.35 -5.16
N ALA A 138 4.50 -9.47 -5.15
CA ALA A 138 4.92 -8.77 -3.94
C ALA A 138 3.83 -7.86 -3.37
N MET A 139 3.10 -7.14 -4.23
CA MET A 139 1.96 -6.31 -3.81
C MET A 139 0.80 -7.17 -3.32
N THR A 140 0.49 -8.27 -4.00
CA THR A 140 -0.56 -9.21 -3.60
C THR A 140 -0.25 -9.82 -2.22
N ALA A 141 1.01 -10.15 -1.94
CA ALA A 141 1.45 -10.62 -0.63
C ALA A 141 1.25 -9.59 0.50
N GLN A 142 1.17 -8.30 0.15
CA GLN A 142 0.84 -7.20 1.06
C GLN A 142 -0.67 -6.89 1.12
N GLY A 143 -1.52 -7.63 0.41
CA GLY A 143 -2.96 -7.33 0.29
C GLY A 143 -3.25 -6.09 -0.56
N ARG A 144 -2.30 -5.70 -1.42
CA ARG A 144 -2.39 -4.57 -2.34
C ARG A 144 -2.56 -5.09 -3.76
N SER A 145 -3.07 -4.25 -4.66
CA SER A 145 -3.31 -4.61 -6.05
C SER A 145 -2.77 -3.56 -7.02
N ILE A 146 -2.52 -3.99 -8.25
CA ILE A 146 -2.20 -3.11 -9.37
C ILE A 146 -3.36 -3.18 -10.34
N VAL A 147 -3.86 -2.03 -10.76
CA VAL A 147 -4.88 -1.90 -11.80
C VAL A 147 -4.23 -1.32 -13.03
N VAL A 148 -4.35 -2.03 -14.14
CA VAL A 148 -3.96 -1.55 -15.47
C VAL A 148 -5.24 -1.17 -16.21
N ILE A 149 -5.26 0.00 -16.84
CA ILE A 149 -6.39 0.52 -17.64
C ILE A 149 -6.27 0.07 -19.09
#